data_AF-A0A520AHB7-F1
#
_entry.id   AF-A0A520AHB7-F1
#
_cell.length_a   1.000
_cell.length_b   1.000
_cell.length_c   1.000
_cell.angle_alpha   90.00
_cell.angle_beta   90.00
_cell.angle_gamma   90.00
#
_symmetry.space_group_name_H-M   'P 1'
#
loop_
_entity.id
_entity.type
_entity.pdbx_description
1 polymer ?
#
loop_
_entity_poly.entity_id
_entity_poly.type
_entity_poly.pdbx_seq_one_letter_code
_entity_poly.pdbx_strand_id
1 'polypeptide(L)'
;ALSESGNKVVARDDELAKAIGLTIPADKSLPDIVLVDLGPAHPLLVFVEVVHTDGPVNEARKTALLQISEGAGFPPEHVAFVTAYLDRGGQPFRKTVSSLAWGSYAWFASEPDCLIAFSGKPLPIEGG
;
A
#
# COMPACT_ATOMS: atom_id res chain seq x y z
N ALA A 1 5.51 -5.10 -11.76
CA ALA A 1 4.38 -5.00 -12.70
C ALA A 1 3.30 -4.12 -12.06
N LEU A 2 2.66 -3.22 -12.81
CA LEU A 2 1.49 -2.45 -12.35
C LEU A 2 0.22 -3.29 -12.62
N SER A 3 -0.72 -3.33 -11.66
CA SER A 3 -2.04 -3.97 -11.79
C SER A 3 -3.11 -2.95 -11.43
N GLU A 4 -4.06 -2.67 -12.32
CA GLU A 4 -5.06 -1.60 -12.16
C GLU A 4 -6.46 -2.22 -12.02
N SER A 5 -7.26 -1.76 -11.06
CA SER A 5 -8.52 -2.41 -10.67
C SER A 5 -9.75 -1.81 -11.35
N GLY A 6 -10.57 -2.69 -11.93
CA GLY A 6 -11.83 -2.33 -12.60
C GLY A 6 -12.41 -3.45 -13.44
N ASN A 7 -11.60 -4.46 -13.78
CA ASN A 7 -12.07 -5.72 -14.29
C ASN A 7 -11.27 -6.83 -13.62
N LYS A 8 -11.91 -7.96 -13.31
CA LYS A 8 -11.29 -9.15 -12.69
C LYS A 8 -10.19 -9.74 -13.61
N VAL A 9 -9.07 -9.05 -13.72
CA VAL A 9 -7.82 -9.55 -14.27
C VAL A 9 -7.03 -10.07 -13.08
N VAL A 10 -7.56 -11.16 -12.50
CA VAL A 10 -6.75 -12.20 -11.84
C VAL A 10 -6.00 -12.93 -12.96
N ALA A 11 -5.25 -12.16 -13.74
CA ALA A 11 -4.28 -12.66 -14.67
C ALA A 11 -3.06 -11.77 -14.43
N ARG A 12 -1.97 -12.27 -13.89
CA ARG A 12 -1.58 -13.64 -13.70
C ARG A 12 -0.23 -13.45 -13.09
N ASP A 13 -0.12 -13.69 -11.80
CA ASP A 13 1.19 -13.89 -11.22
C ASP A 13 1.06 -14.64 -9.91
N ASP A 14 0.15 -15.63 -9.85
CA ASP A 14 0.24 -16.69 -8.82
C ASP A 14 1.65 -17.29 -8.79
N GLU A 15 2.35 -17.31 -9.94
CA GLU A 15 3.75 -17.71 -10.05
C GLU A 15 4.69 -16.69 -9.41
N LEU A 16 4.55 -15.38 -9.67
CA LEU A 16 5.39 -14.36 -9.02
C LEU A 16 5.09 -14.25 -7.51
N ALA A 17 3.81 -14.28 -7.12
CA ALA A 17 3.36 -14.33 -5.74
C ALA A 17 3.91 -15.57 -5.02
N LYS A 18 3.88 -16.76 -5.65
CA LYS A 18 4.55 -17.95 -5.12
C LYS A 18 6.07 -17.79 -5.10
N ALA A 19 6.67 -17.19 -6.11
CA ALA A 19 8.11 -16.98 -6.20
C ALA A 19 8.64 -16.05 -5.09
N ILE A 20 7.82 -15.11 -4.62
CA ILE A 20 8.12 -14.25 -3.47
C ILE A 20 7.54 -14.77 -2.15
N GLY A 21 6.86 -15.93 -2.13
CA GLY A 21 6.27 -16.52 -0.92
C GLY A 21 4.93 -15.93 -0.47
N LEU A 22 4.31 -15.02 -1.22
CA LEU A 22 3.00 -14.44 -0.91
C LEU A 22 1.89 -15.46 -1.15
N THR A 23 1.56 -16.25 -0.13
CA THR A 23 0.37 -17.12 -0.16
C THR A 23 -0.85 -16.29 0.17
N ILE A 24 -1.60 -15.91 -0.85
CA ILE A 24 -2.78 -15.07 -0.71
C ILE A 24 -3.98 -15.96 -0.36
N PRO A 25 -4.58 -15.80 0.83
CA PRO A 25 -5.77 -16.55 1.19
C PRO A 25 -6.90 -16.21 0.20
N ALA A 26 -7.60 -17.21 -0.33
CA ALA A 26 -8.65 -17.03 -1.33
C ALA A 26 -9.84 -16.17 -0.84
N ASP A 27 -9.95 -15.97 0.47
CA ASP A 27 -10.98 -15.20 1.17
C ASP A 27 -10.54 -13.78 1.58
N LYS A 28 -9.26 -13.42 1.43
CA LYS A 28 -8.75 -12.08 1.72
C LYS A 28 -8.53 -11.31 0.42
N SER A 29 -9.16 -10.15 0.28
CA SER A 29 -8.91 -9.28 -0.88
C SER A 29 -7.49 -8.73 -0.84
N LEU A 30 -6.76 -8.88 -1.94
CA LEU A 30 -5.51 -8.16 -2.19
C LEU A 30 -5.78 -6.66 -2.32
N PRO A 31 -4.77 -5.80 -2.09
CA PRO A 31 -4.86 -4.40 -2.46
C PRO A 31 -4.83 -4.26 -3.99
N ASP A 32 -5.19 -3.08 -4.50
CA ASP A 32 -5.21 -2.82 -5.95
C ASP A 32 -3.86 -3.13 -6.63
N ILE A 33 -2.74 -2.73 -5.99
CA ILE A 33 -1.38 -2.99 -6.48
C ILE A 33 -0.51 -3.56 -5.37
N VAL A 34 0.31 -4.55 -5.74
CA VAL A 34 1.44 -5.05 -4.94
C VAL A 34 2.73 -4.81 -5.72
N LEU A 35 3.68 -4.10 -5.12
CA LEU A 35 5.03 -3.92 -5.66
C LEU A 35 6.03 -4.64 -4.77
N VAL A 36 7.06 -5.21 -5.40
CA VAL A 36 8.20 -5.78 -4.70
C VAL A 36 9.46 -5.21 -5.30
N ASP A 37 10.29 -4.58 -4.48
CA ASP A 37 11.65 -4.22 -4.83
C ASP A 37 12.61 -5.28 -4.29
N LEU A 38 13.28 -5.98 -5.22
CA LEU A 38 14.25 -7.04 -4.94
C LEU A 38 15.70 -6.53 -4.96
N GLY A 39 15.93 -5.23 -5.18
CA GLY A 39 17.26 -4.63 -5.21
C GLY A 39 17.98 -4.60 -3.84
N PRO A 40 17.31 -4.25 -2.73
CA PRO A 40 17.92 -4.25 -1.41
C PRO A 40 18.25 -5.65 -0.89
N ALA A 41 19.13 -5.74 0.11
CA ALA A 41 19.46 -7.02 0.77
C ALA A 41 18.24 -7.73 1.37
N HIS A 42 17.24 -6.95 1.79
CA HIS A 42 15.94 -7.43 2.22
C HIS A 42 14.86 -6.82 1.31
N PRO A 43 14.09 -7.64 0.58
CA PRO A 43 13.05 -7.15 -0.31
C PRO A 43 12.07 -6.20 0.36
N LEU A 44 11.72 -5.11 -0.32
CA LEU A 44 10.68 -4.18 0.13
C LEU A 44 9.36 -4.55 -0.55
N LEU A 45 8.34 -4.83 0.26
CA LEU A 45 6.98 -5.06 -0.19
C LEU A 45 6.16 -3.78 -0.02
N VAL A 46 5.48 -3.34 -1.08
CA VAL A 46 4.62 -2.16 -1.05
C VAL A 46 3.21 -2.52 -1.45
N PHE A 47 2.27 -2.30 -0.55
CA PHE A 47 0.85 -2.41 -0.81
C PHE A 47 0.26 -1.05 -1.15
N VAL A 48 -0.42 -0.93 -2.29
CA VAL A 48 -1.05 0.32 -2.72
C VAL A 48 -2.55 0.11 -2.93
N GLU A 49 -3.35 0.93 -2.26
CA GLU A 49 -4.79 1.08 -2.54
C GLU A 49 -5.02 2.36 -3.33
N VAL A 50 -5.74 2.28 -4.44
CA VAL A 50 -6.09 3.43 -5.26
C VAL A 50 -7.50 3.86 -4.88
N VAL A 51 -7.65 5.10 -4.42
CA VAL A 51 -8.95 5.60 -3.95
C VAL A 51 -9.84 5.95 -5.14
N HIS A 52 -10.44 4.90 -5.68
CA HIS A 52 -11.61 4.85 -6.55
C HIS A 52 -12.36 3.50 -6.43
N THR A 53 -11.76 2.48 -5.80
CA THR A 53 -12.34 1.13 -5.58
C THR A 53 -12.83 0.90 -4.16
N ASP A 54 -11.95 0.50 -3.24
CA ASP A 54 -12.29 -0.10 -1.93
C ASP A 54 -11.98 0.83 -0.74
N GLY A 55 -11.51 2.04 -1.04
CA GLY A 55 -11.18 3.05 -0.04
C GLY A 55 -9.69 3.08 0.32
N PRO A 56 -9.30 3.93 1.29
CA PRO A 56 -7.90 4.11 1.64
C PRO A 56 -7.33 2.92 2.42
N VAL A 57 -6.01 2.85 2.56
CA VAL A 57 -5.40 2.03 3.61
C VAL A 57 -5.73 2.63 4.97
N ASN A 58 -6.77 2.10 5.61
CA ASN A 58 -7.12 2.36 7.01
C ASN A 58 -6.45 1.34 7.95
N GLU A 59 -6.57 1.52 9.27
CA GLU A 59 -5.92 0.66 10.26
C GLU A 59 -6.32 -0.83 10.15
N ALA A 60 -7.60 -1.11 9.91
CA ALA A 60 -8.08 -2.47 9.75
C ALA A 60 -7.47 -3.14 8.50
N ARG A 61 -7.41 -2.38 7.40
CA ARG A 61 -6.83 -2.83 6.13
C ARG A 61 -5.32 -3.04 6.26
N LYS A 62 -4.60 -2.09 6.86
CA LYS A 62 -3.18 -2.21 7.18
C LYS A 62 -2.89 -3.46 8.01
N THR A 63 -3.67 -3.70 9.06
CA THR A 63 -3.53 -4.89 9.92
C THR A 63 -3.73 -6.19 9.13
N ALA A 64 -4.75 -6.24 8.27
CA ALA A 64 -5.02 -7.42 7.45
C ALA A 64 -3.87 -7.71 6.46
N LEU A 65 -3.33 -6.67 5.83
CA LEU A 65 -2.22 -6.77 4.89
C LEU A 65 -0.90 -7.14 5.59
N LEU A 66 -0.65 -6.62 6.79
CA LEU A 66 0.50 -7.02 7.62
C LEU A 66 0.48 -8.52 7.93
N GLN A 67 -0.68 -9.07 8.30
CA GLN A 67 -0.81 -10.51 8.55
C GLN A 67 -0.53 -11.35 7.29
N ILE A 68 -0.91 -10.85 6.11
CA ILE A 68 -0.62 -11.53 4.84
C ILE A 68 0.89 -11.49 4.57
N SER A 69 1.54 -10.34 4.74
CA SER A 69 2.98 -10.20 4.50
C SER A 69 3.84 -10.99 5.49
N GLU A 70 3.46 -11.02 6.77
CA GLU A 70 4.15 -11.81 7.79
C GLU A 70 4.05 -13.31 7.48
N GLY A 71 2.87 -13.78 7.07
CA GLY A 71 2.67 -15.17 6.62
C GLY A 71 3.51 -15.53 5.37
N ALA A 72 3.92 -14.53 4.60
CA ALA A 72 4.78 -14.65 3.44
C ALA A 72 6.28 -14.48 3.75
N GLY A 73 6.66 -14.25 5.02
CA GLY A 73 8.04 -14.08 5.44
C GLY A 73 8.60 -12.65 5.30
N PHE A 74 7.75 -11.65 5.09
CA PHE A 74 8.13 -10.24 5.08
C PHE A 74 7.90 -9.63 6.46
N PRO A 75 8.97 -9.22 7.18
CA PRO A 75 8.82 -8.53 8.46
C PRO A 75 8.13 -7.17 8.28
N PRO A 76 7.38 -6.66 9.27
CA PRO A 76 6.68 -5.38 9.16
C PRO A 76 7.56 -4.19 8.75
N GLU A 77 8.83 -4.18 9.12
CA GLU A 77 9.80 -3.13 8.76
C GLU A 77 10.20 -3.14 7.27
N HIS A 78 9.88 -4.20 6.55
CA HIS A 78 10.07 -4.35 5.10
C HIS A 78 8.76 -4.21 4.32
N VAL A 79 7.71 -3.67 4.95
CA VAL A 79 6.40 -3.51 4.34
C VAL A 79 5.96 -2.06 4.40
N ALA A 80 5.62 -1.50 3.25
CA ALA A 80 5.08 -0.16 3.11
C ALA A 80 3.61 -0.19 2.66
N PHE A 81 2.85 0.80 3.13
CA PHE A 81 1.44 0.96 2.84
C PHE A 81 1.22 2.33 2.20
N VAL A 82 0.62 2.36 1.02
CA VAL A 82 0.39 3.57 0.26
C VAL A 82 -1.08 3.66 -0.11
N THR A 83 -1.66 4.84 0.10
CA THR A 83 -2.94 5.19 -0.50
C THR A 83 -2.69 6.16 -1.64
N ALA A 84 -3.06 5.78 -2.86
CA ALA A 84 -2.92 6.58 -4.07
C ALA A 84 -4.22 7.33 -4.37
N TYR A 85 -4.07 8.62 -4.66
CA TYR A 85 -5.15 9.51 -5.06
C TYR A 85 -4.81 10.16 -6.41
N LEU A 86 -5.84 10.58 -7.15
CA LEU A 86 -5.61 11.38 -8.36
C LEU A 86 -5.06 12.78 -8.02
N ASP A 87 -5.65 13.44 -7.03
CA ASP A 87 -5.32 14.82 -6.69
C ASP A 87 -5.46 15.12 -5.19
N ARG A 88 -4.50 15.86 -4.63
CA ARG A 88 -4.47 16.24 -3.21
C ARG A 88 -5.55 17.23 -2.83
N GLY A 89 -5.93 18.11 -3.75
CA GLY A 89 -7.06 19.02 -3.58
C GLY A 89 -8.41 18.32 -3.76
N GLY A 90 -8.43 17.09 -4.27
CA GLY A 90 -9.63 16.35 -4.65
C GLY A 90 -10.53 15.94 -3.48
N GLN A 91 -11.83 15.79 -3.79
CA GLN A 91 -12.83 15.30 -2.83
C GLN A 91 -12.50 13.92 -2.23
N PRO A 92 -11.94 12.94 -2.97
CA PRO A 92 -11.57 11.64 -2.41
C PRO A 92 -10.62 11.77 -1.22
N PHE A 93 -9.49 12.47 -1.38
CA PHE A 93 -8.54 12.67 -0.29
C PHE A 93 -9.16 13.38 0.91
N ARG A 94 -9.86 14.50 0.68
CA ARG A 94 -10.49 15.28 1.76
C ARG A 94 -11.49 14.47 2.60
N LYS A 95 -12.21 13.52 1.98
CA LYS A 95 -13.17 12.65 2.68
C LYS A 95 -12.51 11.54 3.49
N THR A 96 -11.36 11.05 3.03
CA THR A 96 -10.73 9.83 3.58
C THR A 96 -9.47 10.10 4.41
N VAL A 97 -8.94 11.34 4.39
CA VAL A 97 -7.68 11.67 5.06
C VAL A 97 -7.69 11.35 6.55
N SER A 98 -8.84 11.53 7.22
CA SER A 98 -9.00 11.22 8.65
C SER A 98 -9.02 9.72 8.97
N SER A 99 -9.18 8.86 7.96
CA SER A 99 -9.20 7.40 8.13
C SER A 99 -7.92 6.71 7.65
N LEU A 100 -6.96 7.45 7.10
CA LEU A 100 -5.67 6.91 6.70
C LEU A 100 -4.91 6.37 7.92
N ALA A 101 -4.32 5.19 7.77
CA ALA A 101 -3.57 4.55 8.83
C ALA A 101 -2.31 5.35 9.20
N TRP A 102 -1.96 5.40 10.48
CA TRP A 102 -0.64 5.85 10.90
C TRP A 102 0.44 4.85 10.48
N GLY A 103 1.65 5.34 10.27
CA GLY A 103 2.75 4.60 9.65
C GLY A 103 2.42 4.17 8.21
N SER A 104 1.78 5.04 7.43
CA SER A 104 1.47 4.84 6.02
C SER A 104 1.77 6.11 5.21
N TYR A 105 1.63 6.02 3.90
CA TYR A 105 1.86 7.13 2.97
C TYR A 105 0.62 7.43 2.14
N ALA A 106 0.47 8.70 1.76
CA ALA A 106 -0.42 9.10 0.68
C ALA A 106 0.40 9.65 -0.51
N TRP A 107 0.06 9.19 -1.70
CA TRP A 107 0.66 9.62 -2.97
C TRP A 107 -0.42 10.20 -3.89
N PHE A 108 -0.04 11.18 -4.71
CA PHE A 108 -0.96 11.89 -5.59
C PHE A 108 -0.45 11.89 -7.02
N ALA A 109 -1.27 11.44 -7.95
CA ALA A 109 -0.90 11.41 -9.37
C ALA A 109 -0.64 12.82 -9.94
N SER A 110 -1.31 13.86 -9.42
CA SER A 110 -1.07 15.25 -9.80
C SER A 110 0.24 15.84 -9.26
N GLU A 111 0.85 15.22 -8.25
CA GLU A 111 2.09 15.66 -7.60
C GLU A 111 3.03 14.43 -7.40
N PRO A 112 3.50 13.79 -8.50
CA PRO A 112 4.09 12.44 -8.45
C PRO A 112 5.42 12.36 -7.70
N ASP A 113 6.15 13.48 -7.61
CA ASP A 113 7.43 13.59 -6.90
C ASP A 113 7.25 13.81 -5.38
N CYS A 114 6.01 13.92 -4.91
CA CYS A 114 5.68 14.24 -3.53
C CYS A 114 5.00 13.05 -2.83
N LEU A 115 5.28 12.90 -1.54
CA LEU A 115 4.62 11.96 -0.64
C LEU A 115 4.22 12.66 0.66
N ILE A 116 3.03 12.36 1.16
CA ILE A 116 2.65 12.67 2.55
C ILE A 116 2.95 11.44 3.41
N ALA A 117 3.71 11.62 4.48
CA ALA A 117 3.97 10.59 5.47
C ALA A 117 3.06 10.76 6.70
N PHE A 118 2.21 9.78 6.96
CA PHE A 118 1.42 9.71 8.19
C PHE A 118 2.28 9.01 9.24
N SER A 119 3.13 9.76 9.95
CA SER A 119 4.05 9.14 10.89
C SER A 119 3.33 8.62 12.14
N GLY A 120 3.48 7.32 12.44
CA GLY A 120 3.02 6.73 13.71
C GLY A 120 3.95 7.01 14.89
N LYS A 121 5.03 7.78 14.68
CA LYS A 121 6.02 8.17 15.69
C LYS A 121 6.36 9.65 15.51
N PRO A 122 6.80 10.36 16.56
CA PRO A 122 7.31 11.71 16.40
C PRO A 122 8.46 11.77 15.38
N LEU A 123 8.38 12.70 14.44
CA LEU A 123 9.49 13.07 13.55
C LEU A 123 9.98 14.46 13.97
N PRO A 124 11.30 14.72 13.87
CA PRO A 124 11.82 16.07 14.10
C PRO A 124 11.22 17.03 13.08
N ILE A 125 10.80 18.20 13.54
CA ILE A 125 10.38 19.29 12.65
C ILE A 125 11.65 19.93 12.11
N GLU A 126 11.82 19.91 10.80
CA GLU A 126 12.93 20.60 10.14
C GLU A 126 12.72 22.12 10.19
N GLY A 127 13.82 22.87 10.36
CA GLY A 127 13.79 24.34 10.36
C GLY A 127 13.46 24.99 11.71
N GLY A 128 13.55 24.24 12.81
CA GLY A 128 13.51 24.75 14.19
C GLY A 128 14.88 25.13 14.75
#